data_AF-A0A7S0SR66-F1
#
_entry.id   AF-A0A7S0SR66-F1
#
_cell.length_a   1.000
_cell.length_b   1.000
_cell.length_c   1.000
_cell.angle_alpha   90.00
_cell.angle_beta   90.00
_cell.angle_gamma   90.00
#
_symmetry.space_group_name_H-M   'P 1'
#
loop_
_entity.id
_entity.type
_entity.pdbx_description
1 polymer ?
#
loop_
_entity_poly.entity_id
_entity_poly.type
_entity_poly.pdbx_seq_one_letter_code
_entity_poly.pdbx_strand_id
1 'polypeptide(L)'
;ECITINTEKELLDIINSNTNAWNILKTRRLQSYCESDCNTIPKWLSYLIDSLVKINLFSFNNRPNHVLINQYKANEGIMHHVDGPIYHPQVVIISLGTPCLMTFRKKLASHEIGEQYGGDLFSLFLQPRSLLMFSDDAYHFYQHGIPADCVDITIGENIECINSQQAKVKYGEKFSRGERTSLTIRKLLT
;
A
#
# COMPACT_ATOMS: atom_id res chain seq x y z
N GLU A 1 -3.57 -4.47 15.04
CA GLU A 1 -2.36 -4.75 14.23
C GLU A 1 -2.52 -6.12 13.58
N CYS A 2 -1.94 -6.33 12.41
CA CYS A 2 -2.01 -7.61 11.67
C CYS A 2 -0.78 -8.50 11.87
N ILE A 3 0.34 -7.92 12.32
CA ILE A 3 1.60 -8.61 12.63
C ILE A 3 2.19 -8.06 13.93
N THR A 4 3.11 -8.79 14.53
CA THR A 4 3.81 -8.37 15.76
C THR A 4 4.98 -7.42 15.47
N ILE A 5 5.47 -6.72 16.49
CA ILE A 5 6.68 -5.88 16.42
C ILE A 5 7.91 -6.70 16.01
N ASN A 6 8.07 -7.92 16.51
CA ASN A 6 9.19 -8.78 16.15
C ASN A 6 9.11 -9.21 14.68
N THR A 7 7.91 -9.59 14.22
CA THR A 7 7.68 -9.92 12.80
C THR A 7 7.98 -8.73 11.89
N GLU A 8 7.56 -7.52 12.26
CA GLU A 8 7.89 -6.31 11.50
C GLU A 8 9.40 -6.09 11.41
N LYS A 9 10.13 -6.24 12.53
CA LYS A 9 11.58 -6.10 12.55
C LYS A 9 12.27 -7.13 11.64
N GLU A 10 11.89 -8.40 11.74
CA GLU A 10 12.43 -9.47 10.89
C GLU A 10 12.17 -9.21 9.40
N LEU A 11 10.95 -8.77 9.05
CA LEU A 11 10.61 -8.42 7.67
C LEU A 11 11.46 -7.25 7.16
N LEU A 12 11.61 -6.18 7.95
CA LEU A 12 12.44 -5.03 7.57
C LEU A 12 13.90 -5.44 7.39
N ASP A 13 14.45 -6.28 8.28
CA ASP A 13 15.83 -6.78 8.18
C ASP A 13 16.02 -7.60 6.89
N ILE A 14 15.11 -8.54 6.61
CA ILE A 14 15.16 -9.37 5.38
C ILE A 14 15.07 -8.49 4.13
N ILE A 15 14.10 -7.57 4.06
CA ILE A 15 13.88 -6.68 2.91
C ILE A 15 15.12 -5.81 2.65
N ASN A 16 15.67 -5.20 3.70
CA ASN A 16 16.80 -4.28 3.59
C ASN A 16 18.12 -5.00 3.28
N SER A 17 18.28 -6.25 3.70
CA SER A 17 19.48 -7.06 3.41
C SER A 17 19.63 -7.40 1.92
N ASN A 18 18.53 -7.46 1.17
CA ASN A 18 18.54 -7.77 -0.26
C ASN A 18 18.80 -6.52 -1.13
N THR A 19 20.03 -6.01 -1.08
CA THR A 19 20.41 -4.75 -1.73
C THR A 19 20.27 -4.79 -3.26
N ASN A 20 20.46 -5.96 -3.89
CA ASN A 20 20.41 -6.12 -5.35
C ASN A 20 18.97 -6.17 -5.90
N ALA A 21 17.95 -6.35 -5.06
CA ALA A 21 16.55 -6.41 -5.50
C ALA A 21 15.91 -5.04 -5.73
N TRP A 22 16.59 -3.95 -5.36
CA TRP A 22 16.02 -2.60 -5.41
C TRP A 22 16.15 -1.96 -6.79
N ASN A 23 15.00 -1.58 -7.35
CA ASN A 23 14.90 -0.61 -8.42
C ASN A 23 14.67 0.77 -7.81
N ILE A 24 15.54 1.73 -8.12
CA ILE A 24 15.41 3.11 -7.65
C ILE A 24 14.52 3.89 -8.63
N LEU A 25 13.37 4.33 -8.15
CA LEU A 25 12.45 5.19 -8.91
C LEU A 25 12.64 6.65 -8.47
N LYS A 26 12.02 7.57 -9.20
CA LYS A 26 12.14 9.02 -8.92
C LYS A 26 11.74 9.40 -7.49
N THR A 27 10.74 8.74 -6.91
CA THR A 27 10.11 9.16 -5.64
C THR A 27 10.12 8.07 -4.56
N ARG A 28 10.75 6.92 -4.80
CA ARG A 28 10.82 5.77 -3.89
C ARG A 28 11.75 4.71 -4.44
N ARG A 29 12.04 3.66 -3.66
CA ARG A 29 12.62 2.40 -4.19
C ARG A 29 11.61 1.25 -4.16
N LEU A 30 11.79 0.29 -5.06
CA LEU A 30 10.86 -0.79 -5.33
C LEU A 30 11.58 -2.14 -5.47
N GLN A 31 11.13 -3.18 -4.77
CA GLN A 31 11.39 -4.57 -5.13
C GLN A 31 10.14 -5.19 -5.77
N SER A 32 10.31 -6.11 -6.72
CA SER A 32 9.21 -6.80 -7.37
C SER A 32 9.44 -8.31 -7.37
N TYR A 33 8.49 -9.05 -6.83
CA TYR A 33 8.48 -10.51 -6.79
C TYR A 33 7.21 -11.01 -7.47
N CYS A 34 7.36 -11.67 -8.61
CA CYS A 34 6.26 -12.28 -9.34
C CYS A 34 6.55 -13.76 -9.52
N GLU A 35 5.56 -14.60 -9.25
CA GLU A 35 5.61 -15.99 -9.65
C GLU A 35 5.47 -16.07 -11.18
N SER A 36 6.38 -16.78 -11.81
CA SER A 36 6.36 -17.08 -13.25
C SER A 36 7.11 -18.39 -13.50
N ASP A 37 7.09 -18.89 -14.74
CA ASP A 37 7.76 -20.15 -15.11
C ASP A 37 9.25 -20.20 -14.71
N CYS A 38 9.91 -19.03 -14.65
CA CYS A 38 11.31 -18.90 -14.31
C CYS A 38 11.57 -18.32 -12.90
N ASN A 39 10.54 -17.89 -12.18
CA ASN A 39 10.69 -17.20 -10.89
C ASN A 39 9.71 -17.71 -9.84
N THR A 40 10.24 -17.98 -8.65
CA THR A 40 9.43 -18.35 -7.49
C THR A 40 9.40 -17.21 -6.48
N ILE A 41 8.27 -17.06 -5.78
CA ILE A 41 8.18 -16.14 -4.66
C ILE A 41 9.03 -16.67 -3.49
N PRO A 42 9.91 -15.85 -2.89
CA PRO A 42 10.69 -16.25 -1.72
C PRO A 42 9.82 -16.83 -0.60
N LYS A 43 10.31 -17.87 0.09
CA LYS A 43 9.53 -18.59 1.12
C LYS A 43 8.90 -17.67 2.18
N TRP A 44 9.63 -16.65 2.63
CA TRP A 44 9.14 -15.69 3.63
C TRP A 44 7.93 -14.88 3.12
N LEU A 45 7.90 -14.51 1.84
CA LEU A 45 6.72 -13.90 1.21
C LEU A 45 5.60 -14.91 1.02
N SER A 46 5.92 -16.15 0.63
CA SER A 46 4.93 -17.21 0.49
C SER A 46 4.17 -17.43 1.80
N TYR A 47 4.84 -17.45 2.95
CA TYR A 47 4.18 -17.58 4.26
C TYR A 47 3.19 -16.44 4.55
N LEU A 48 3.53 -15.21 4.16
CA LEU A 48 2.61 -14.08 4.28
C LEU A 48 1.39 -14.27 3.37
N ILE A 49 1.61 -14.65 2.11
CA ILE A 49 0.53 -14.94 1.15
C ILE A 49 -0.39 -16.05 1.66
N ASP A 50 0.18 -17.15 2.14
CA ASP A 50 -0.58 -18.30 2.65
C ASP A 50 -1.39 -17.92 3.89
N SER A 51 -0.86 -17.02 4.73
CA SER A 51 -1.61 -16.47 5.87
C SER A 51 -2.82 -15.65 5.43
N LEU A 52 -2.69 -14.85 4.36
CA LEU A 52 -3.82 -14.08 3.79
C LEU A 52 -4.90 -15.00 3.21
N VAL A 53 -4.51 -16.10 2.57
CA VAL A 53 -5.44 -17.13 2.08
C VAL A 53 -6.13 -17.82 3.25
N LYS A 54 -5.39 -18.19 4.29
CA LYS A 54 -5.92 -18.87 5.48
C LYS A 54 -6.99 -18.06 6.22
N ILE A 55 -6.87 -16.73 6.22
CA ILE A 55 -7.88 -15.83 6.82
C ILE A 55 -8.97 -15.41 5.83
N ASN A 56 -9.05 -16.05 4.65
CA ASN A 56 -10.02 -15.80 3.59
C ASN A 56 -10.01 -14.38 3.02
N LEU A 57 -8.89 -13.65 3.12
CA LEU A 57 -8.74 -12.41 2.36
C LEU A 57 -8.58 -12.72 0.88
N PHE A 58 -7.87 -13.78 0.52
CA PHE A 58 -7.86 -14.33 -0.84
C PHE A 58 -8.42 -15.74 -0.82
N SER A 59 -9.14 -16.13 -1.87
CA SER A 59 -9.55 -17.52 -2.05
C SER A 59 -8.34 -18.38 -2.44
N PHE A 60 -8.41 -19.68 -2.19
CA PHE A 60 -7.36 -20.61 -2.63
C PHE A 60 -7.10 -20.53 -4.14
N ASN A 61 -8.16 -20.41 -4.94
CA ASN A 61 -8.07 -20.28 -6.40
C ASN A 61 -7.50 -18.92 -6.85
N ASN A 62 -7.64 -17.88 -6.01
CA ASN A 62 -7.09 -16.54 -6.26
C ASN A 62 -5.88 -16.25 -5.38
N ARG A 63 -5.10 -17.28 -5.02
CA ARG A 63 -3.86 -17.11 -4.24
C ARG A 63 -2.94 -16.08 -4.92
N PRO A 64 -2.56 -14.98 -4.24
CA PRO A 64 -1.65 -13.97 -4.77
C PRO A 64 -0.35 -14.56 -5.30
N ASN A 65 0.13 -13.97 -6.39
CA ASN A 65 1.34 -14.39 -7.09
C ASN A 65 2.22 -13.20 -7.50
N HIS A 66 1.89 -11.98 -7.05
CA HIS A 66 2.70 -10.79 -7.25
C HIS A 66 2.79 -9.96 -5.98
N VAL A 67 4.01 -9.60 -5.59
CA VAL A 67 4.30 -8.72 -4.46
C VAL A 67 5.22 -7.58 -4.91
N LEU A 68 4.79 -6.36 -4.64
CA LEU A 68 5.62 -5.16 -4.75
C LEU A 68 5.98 -4.64 -3.37
N ILE A 69 7.27 -4.44 -3.12
CA ILE A 69 7.76 -3.84 -1.87
C ILE A 69 8.19 -2.42 -2.18
N ASN A 70 7.45 -1.46 -1.67
CA ASN A 70 7.73 -0.04 -1.86
C ASN A 70 8.34 0.52 -0.59
N GLN A 71 9.42 1.28 -0.70
CA GLN A 71 9.98 2.01 0.43
C GLN A 71 10.13 3.50 0.13
N TYR A 72 9.67 4.31 1.08
CA TYR A 72 9.58 5.76 1.01
C TYR A 72 10.35 6.38 2.17
N LYS A 73 11.09 7.45 1.90
CA LYS A 73 11.56 8.41 2.91
C LYS A 73 10.44 9.35 3.35
N ALA A 74 10.72 10.19 4.35
CA ALA A 74 9.75 11.09 4.96
C ALA A 74 9.04 12.00 3.93
N ASN A 75 9.79 12.54 2.97
CA ASN A 75 9.31 13.47 1.94
C ASN A 75 8.91 12.78 0.62
N GLU A 76 8.95 11.45 0.57
CA GLU A 76 8.69 10.66 -0.63
C GLU A 76 7.22 10.21 -0.70
N GLY A 77 6.77 9.85 -1.89
CA GLY A 77 5.37 9.51 -2.12
C GLY A 77 5.14 8.79 -3.44
N ILE A 78 3.87 8.54 -3.73
CA ILE A 78 3.42 7.99 -5.01
C ILE A 78 2.20 8.76 -5.47
N MET A 79 2.26 9.23 -6.73
CA MET A 79 1.14 9.93 -7.35
C MET A 79 -0.08 9.03 -7.40
N HIS A 80 -1.25 9.65 -7.42
CA HIS A 80 -2.50 8.92 -7.54
C HIS A 80 -2.53 8.08 -8.83
N HIS A 81 -2.82 6.80 -8.65
CA HIS A 81 -2.85 5.82 -9.72
C HIS A 81 -3.87 4.72 -9.41
N VAL A 82 -4.09 3.86 -10.39
CA VAL A 82 -4.75 2.56 -10.22
C VAL A 82 -3.74 1.45 -10.53
N ASP A 83 -3.92 0.28 -9.93
CA ASP A 83 -2.95 -0.83 -10.02
C ASP A 83 -2.87 -1.48 -11.41
N GLY A 84 -3.90 -1.26 -12.25
CA GLY A 84 -3.94 -1.70 -13.64
C GLY A 84 -4.86 -2.92 -13.86
N PRO A 85 -5.31 -3.17 -15.10
CA PRO A 85 -6.30 -4.20 -15.39
C PRO A 85 -5.74 -5.64 -15.39
N ILE A 86 -4.43 -5.82 -15.19
CA ILE A 86 -3.75 -7.12 -15.22
C ILE A 86 -3.89 -7.91 -13.91
N TYR A 87 -4.50 -7.33 -12.88
CA TYR A 87 -4.71 -7.99 -11.59
C TYR A 87 -6.19 -8.30 -11.37
N HIS A 88 -6.44 -9.37 -10.60
CA HIS A 88 -7.73 -9.56 -9.95
C HIS A 88 -8.04 -8.30 -9.13
N PRO A 89 -9.29 -7.78 -9.12
CA PRO A 89 -9.62 -6.46 -8.58
C PRO A 89 -9.66 -6.45 -7.05
N GLN A 90 -8.52 -6.77 -6.43
CA GLN A 90 -8.33 -6.87 -5.01
C GLN A 90 -6.85 -6.68 -4.67
N VAL A 91 -6.59 -5.82 -3.70
CA VAL A 91 -5.24 -5.48 -3.24
C VAL A 91 -5.19 -5.62 -1.73
N VAL A 92 -4.09 -6.19 -1.23
CA VAL A 92 -3.73 -6.14 0.19
C VAL A 92 -2.41 -5.39 0.35
N ILE A 93 -2.36 -4.46 1.30
CA ILE A 93 -1.16 -3.69 1.63
C ILE A 93 -0.85 -3.89 3.11
N ILE A 94 0.32 -4.44 3.40
CA ILE A 94 0.87 -4.47 4.77
C ILE A 94 1.83 -3.28 4.92
N SER A 95 1.61 -2.44 5.92
CA SER A 95 2.45 -1.26 6.19
C SER A 95 3.45 -1.54 7.31
N LEU A 96 4.71 -1.18 7.12
CA LEU A 96 5.82 -1.37 8.06
C LEU A 96 6.57 -0.04 8.30
N GLY A 97 7.19 0.09 9.48
CA GLY A 97 8.06 1.21 9.81
C GLY A 97 7.30 2.39 10.39
N THR A 98 7.09 3.45 9.61
CA THR A 98 6.40 4.67 10.04
C THR A 98 5.03 4.84 9.39
N PRO A 99 4.08 5.55 10.04
CA PRO A 99 2.74 5.73 9.49
C PRO A 99 2.72 6.62 8.25
N CYS A 100 1.64 6.54 7.46
CA CYS A 100 1.33 7.52 6.42
C CYS A 100 -0.17 7.80 6.28
N LEU A 101 -0.51 8.92 5.63
CA LEU A 101 -1.83 9.08 5.01
C LEU A 101 -1.77 8.59 3.57
N MET A 102 -2.66 7.67 3.22
CA MET A 102 -2.97 7.33 1.83
C MET A 102 -4.26 8.06 1.47
N THR A 103 -4.25 8.81 0.37
CA THR A 103 -5.42 9.55 -0.11
C THR A 103 -6.06 8.84 -1.29
N PHE A 104 -7.37 8.99 -1.41
CA PHE A 104 -8.18 8.39 -2.47
C PHE A 104 -8.97 9.47 -3.18
N ARG A 105 -9.06 9.38 -4.50
CA ARG A 105 -9.89 10.26 -5.34
C ARG A 105 -10.60 9.51 -6.45
N LYS A 106 -11.70 10.07 -6.95
CA LYS A 106 -12.43 9.49 -8.08
C LYS A 106 -11.54 9.45 -9.32
N LYS A 107 -11.51 8.30 -9.99
CA LYS A 107 -10.97 8.16 -11.34
C LYS A 107 -11.96 8.80 -12.32
N LEU A 108 -11.57 9.94 -12.87
CA LEU A 108 -12.37 10.64 -13.87
C LEU A 108 -12.30 9.91 -15.22
N ALA A 109 -13.43 9.85 -15.92
CA ALA A 109 -13.48 9.44 -17.31
C ALA A 109 -12.82 10.52 -18.18
N SER A 110 -12.32 10.15 -19.37
CA SER A 110 -11.56 11.07 -20.23
C SER A 110 -12.32 12.36 -20.57
N HIS A 111 -13.65 12.30 -20.69
CA HIS A 111 -14.50 13.46 -20.96
C HIS A 111 -14.77 14.34 -19.73
N GLU A 112 -14.55 13.84 -18.51
CA GLU A 112 -14.66 14.63 -17.28
C GLU A 112 -13.35 15.38 -16.97
N ILE A 113 -12.23 15.02 -17.62
CA ILE A 113 -10.92 15.64 -17.38
C ILE A 113 -10.94 17.10 -17.85
N GLY A 114 -10.66 18.02 -16.93
CA GLY A 114 -10.65 19.47 -17.20
C GLY A 114 -11.98 20.17 -16.89
N GLU A 115 -13.07 19.42 -16.78
CA GLU A 115 -14.38 19.92 -16.34
C GLU A 115 -14.64 19.63 -14.86
N GLN A 116 -14.22 18.45 -14.39
CA GLN A 116 -14.31 18.06 -12.98
C GLN A 116 -12.93 18.07 -12.32
N TYR A 117 -12.88 18.65 -11.12
CA TYR A 117 -11.73 18.51 -10.24
C TYR A 117 -11.85 17.19 -9.48
N GLY A 118 -11.00 16.23 -9.80
CA GLY A 118 -10.95 14.94 -9.12
C GLY A 118 -10.24 15.03 -7.77
N GLY A 119 -10.52 16.03 -6.94
CA GLY A 119 -9.85 16.23 -5.65
C GLY A 119 -9.87 14.98 -4.76
N ASP A 120 -8.98 14.95 -3.79
CA ASP A 120 -8.92 13.86 -2.81
C ASP A 120 -10.22 13.86 -1.98
N LEU A 121 -10.88 12.70 -1.96
CA LEU A 121 -12.20 12.52 -1.35
C LEU A 121 -12.09 12.15 0.13
N PHE A 122 -11.17 11.25 0.43
CA PHE A 122 -10.90 10.80 1.79
C PHE A 122 -9.46 10.31 1.91
N SER A 123 -9.02 10.14 3.14
CA SER A 123 -7.72 9.60 3.50
C SER A 123 -7.85 8.45 4.49
N LEU A 124 -6.87 7.56 4.45
CA LEU A 124 -6.69 6.47 5.40
C LEU A 124 -5.36 6.65 6.12
N PHE A 125 -5.39 6.65 7.46
CA PHE A 125 -4.18 6.60 8.26
C PHE A 125 -3.69 5.15 8.38
N LEU A 126 -2.55 4.88 7.76
CA LEU A 126 -1.94 3.56 7.70
C LEU A 126 -0.85 3.47 8.76
N GLN A 127 -1.19 2.84 9.89
CA GLN A 127 -0.22 2.60 10.97
C GLN A 127 0.81 1.53 10.59
N PRO A 128 1.99 1.52 11.21
CA PRO A 128 2.88 0.37 11.16
C PRO A 128 2.15 -0.90 11.62
N ARG A 129 2.48 -2.05 11.03
CA ARG A 129 1.83 -3.35 11.28
C ARG A 129 0.33 -3.36 10.99
N SER A 130 -0.17 -2.43 10.18
CA SER A 130 -1.55 -2.45 9.70
C SER A 130 -1.67 -3.18 8.36
N LEU A 131 -2.88 -3.69 8.10
CA LEU A 131 -3.27 -4.28 6.84
C LEU A 131 -4.42 -3.44 6.27
N LEU A 132 -4.26 -2.98 5.04
CA LEU A 132 -5.32 -2.37 4.23
C LEU A 132 -5.71 -3.35 3.12
N MET A 133 -7.01 -3.55 2.94
CA MET A 133 -7.58 -4.26 1.80
C MET A 133 -8.58 -3.35 1.10
N PHE A 134 -8.55 -3.32 -0.22
CA PHE A 134 -9.61 -2.75 -1.04
C PHE A 134 -9.84 -3.59 -2.30
N SER A 135 -11.08 -3.68 -2.75
CA SER A 135 -11.51 -4.46 -3.92
C SER A 135 -12.61 -3.76 -4.71
N ASP A 136 -12.98 -4.36 -5.84
CA ASP A 136 -14.18 -4.02 -6.62
C ASP A 136 -14.23 -2.52 -6.98
N ASP A 137 -15.25 -1.79 -6.52
CA ASP A 137 -15.41 -0.38 -6.86
C ASP A 137 -14.23 0.49 -6.40
N ALA A 138 -13.69 0.21 -5.21
CA ALA A 138 -12.52 0.92 -4.70
C ALA A 138 -11.27 0.65 -5.57
N TYR A 139 -11.18 -0.53 -6.18
CA TYR A 139 -10.09 -0.88 -7.09
C TYR A 139 -10.25 -0.20 -8.47
N HIS A 140 -11.47 -0.17 -9.01
CA HIS A 140 -11.72 0.29 -10.37
C HIS A 140 -11.91 1.80 -10.50
N PHE A 141 -12.63 2.40 -9.55
CA PHE A 141 -13.16 3.77 -9.66
C PHE A 141 -12.42 4.78 -8.80
N TYR A 142 -11.49 4.35 -7.95
CA TYR A 142 -10.69 5.24 -7.12
C TYR A 142 -9.21 5.12 -7.45
N GLN A 143 -8.57 6.27 -7.63
CA GLN A 143 -7.12 6.36 -7.63
C GLN A 143 -6.66 6.52 -6.19
N HIS A 144 -5.52 5.94 -5.85
CA HIS A 144 -4.91 6.09 -4.53
C HIS A 144 -3.47 6.59 -4.64
N GLY A 145 -3.06 7.38 -3.66
CA GLY A 145 -1.75 8.01 -3.63
C GLY A 145 -1.22 8.20 -2.21
N ILE A 146 0.07 8.47 -2.11
CA ILE A 146 0.72 8.94 -0.89
C ILE A 146 1.34 10.28 -1.26
N PRO A 147 0.85 11.41 -0.72
CA PRO A 147 1.44 12.72 -0.99
C PRO A 147 2.94 12.74 -0.66
N ALA A 148 3.72 13.35 -1.57
CA ALA A 148 5.07 13.79 -1.23
C ALA A 148 4.96 15.05 -0.33
N ASP A 149 6.09 15.58 0.14
CA ASP A 149 6.18 16.96 0.67
C ASP A 149 5.88 17.19 2.16
N CYS A 150 5.55 16.16 2.94
CA CYS A 150 5.28 16.33 4.37
C CYS A 150 6.20 15.46 5.23
N VAL A 151 7.08 16.08 6.01
CA VAL A 151 7.78 15.39 7.11
C VAL A 151 6.86 15.10 8.29
N ASP A 152 5.75 15.84 8.41
CA ASP A 152 4.72 15.63 9.42
C ASP A 152 3.34 15.49 8.76
N ILE A 153 2.52 14.61 9.30
CA ILE A 153 1.15 14.34 8.91
C ILE A 153 0.24 14.99 9.92
N THR A 154 -0.72 15.81 9.48
CA THR A 154 -1.85 16.24 10.32
C THR A 154 -3.11 15.47 9.93
N ILE A 155 -3.78 14.86 10.90
CA ILE A 155 -5.02 14.10 10.66
C ILE A 155 -6.19 15.05 10.38
N GLY A 156 -6.86 14.88 9.25
CA GLY A 156 -8.12 15.57 8.94
C GLY A 156 -8.00 17.02 8.46
N GLU A 157 -6.79 17.61 8.45
CA GLU A 157 -6.61 19.06 8.19
C GLU A 157 -7.06 19.49 6.78
N ASN A 158 -6.83 18.65 5.76
CA ASN A 158 -7.20 18.95 4.37
C ASN A 158 -8.30 18.03 3.82
N ILE A 159 -8.33 16.78 4.29
CA ILE A 159 -9.16 15.70 3.77
C ILE A 159 -9.55 14.83 4.96
N GLU A 160 -10.80 14.39 5.02
CA GLU A 160 -11.29 13.53 6.10
C GLU A 160 -10.47 12.25 6.23
N CYS A 161 -10.11 11.86 7.45
CA CYS A 161 -9.48 10.57 7.75
C CYS A 161 -10.54 9.59 8.24
N ILE A 162 -11.10 8.82 7.31
CA ILE A 162 -12.32 8.03 7.57
C ILE A 162 -12.08 6.83 8.49
N ASN A 163 -10.84 6.39 8.65
CA ASN A 163 -10.49 5.32 9.59
C ASN A 163 -9.92 5.84 10.92
N SER A 164 -10.03 7.14 11.22
CA SER A 164 -9.45 7.77 12.42
C SER A 164 -9.86 7.07 13.72
N GLN A 165 -11.14 6.70 13.88
CA GLN A 165 -11.62 5.95 15.04
C GLN A 165 -10.95 4.57 15.18
N GLN A 166 -10.88 3.80 14.09
CA GLN A 166 -10.24 2.48 14.09
C GLN A 166 -8.73 2.61 14.32
N ALA A 167 -8.11 3.65 13.78
CA ALA A 167 -6.72 3.96 13.95
C ALA A 167 -6.39 4.56 15.33
N LYS A 168 -7.41 4.95 16.11
CA LYS A 168 -7.28 5.61 17.42
C LYS A 168 -6.51 6.93 17.36
N VAL A 169 -6.70 7.69 16.29
CA VAL A 169 -6.11 9.02 16.09
C VAL A 169 -7.18 10.10 16.09
N LYS A 170 -6.81 11.33 16.46
CA LYS A 170 -7.73 12.47 16.56
C LYS A 170 -7.51 13.48 15.43
N TYR A 171 -8.56 14.20 15.06
CA TYR A 171 -8.45 15.36 14.18
C TYR A 171 -7.41 16.35 14.73
N GLY A 172 -6.54 16.87 13.85
CA GLY A 172 -5.46 17.80 14.19
C GLY A 172 -4.22 17.15 14.83
N GLU A 173 -4.25 15.85 15.11
CA GLU A 173 -3.08 15.14 15.65
C GLU A 173 -1.96 15.08 14.61
N LYS A 174 -0.71 15.22 15.08
CA LYS A 174 0.48 15.31 14.24
C LYS A 174 1.40 14.11 14.42
N PHE A 175 1.88 13.55 13.31
CA PHE A 175 2.80 12.42 13.29
C PHE A 175 3.96 12.66 12.32
N SER A 176 5.19 12.44 12.77
CA SER A 176 6.34 12.55 11.88
C SER A 176 6.47 11.31 10.99
N ARG A 177 6.68 11.55 9.68
CA ARG A 177 7.05 10.53 8.71
C ARG A 177 8.53 10.21 8.85
N GLY A 178 8.84 8.92 8.80
CA GLY A 178 10.21 8.43 8.65
C GLY A 178 10.31 7.55 7.42
N GLU A 179 11.19 6.54 7.49
CA GLU A 179 11.23 5.51 6.47
C GLU A 179 10.01 4.59 6.63
N ARG A 180 9.23 4.45 5.55
CA ARG A 180 8.05 3.58 5.49
C ARG A 180 8.28 2.52 4.43
N THR A 181 8.03 1.27 4.77
CA THR A 181 8.01 0.15 3.82
C THR A 181 6.59 -0.39 3.70
N SER A 182 6.16 -0.80 2.52
CA SER A 182 4.89 -1.50 2.35
C SER A 182 4.98 -2.65 1.36
N LEU A 183 4.32 -3.75 1.69
CA LEU A 183 4.16 -4.92 0.84
C LEU A 183 2.78 -4.88 0.22
N THR A 184 2.70 -4.61 -1.09
CA THR A 184 1.49 -4.65 -1.89
C THR A 184 1.38 -6.03 -2.54
N ILE A 185 0.37 -6.81 -2.14
CA ILE A 185 0.20 -8.22 -2.47
C ILE A 185 -1.07 -8.38 -3.33
N ARG A 186 -0.91 -8.98 -4.52
CA ARG A 186 -1.95 -9.06 -5.55
C ARG A 186 -1.92 -10.38 -6.31
N LYS A 187 -3.04 -10.69 -6.97
CA LYS A 187 -3.17 -11.79 -7.93
C LYS A 187 -3.09 -11.22 -9.34
N LEU A 188 -2.03 -11.53 -10.07
CA LEU A 188 -1.92 -11.33 -11.51
C LEU A 188 -2.87 -12.31 -12.22
N LEU A 189 -3.62 -11.80 -13.20
CA LEU A 189 -4.45 -12.58 -14.11
C LEU A 189 -3.54 -13.11 -15.21
N THR A 190 -3.24 -14.40 -15.16
CA THR A 190 -2.45 -15.14 -16.16
C THR A 190 -3.34 -16.18 -16.81
#